data_AF-M3B8G7-F1
#
_entry.id   AF-M3B8G7-F1
#
_cell.length_a   1.000
_cell.length_b   1.000
_cell.length_c   1.000
_cell.angle_alpha   90.00
_cell.angle_beta   90.00
_cell.angle_gamma   90.00
#
_symmetry.space_group_name_H-M   'P 1'
#
loop_
_entity.id
_entity.type
_entity.pdbx_description
1 polymer ?
#
loop_
_entity_poly.entity_id
_entity_poly.type
_entity_poly.pdbx_seq_one_letter_code
_entity_poly.pdbx_strand_id
1 'polypeptide(L)'
;LQSLKRQAVAAACDNCRVKKVKCNGARPCSYCLRRDIECIFETTVPSETPQQARKRRFDETTVRNSNFQQLWDLLAGDNEARAVAIFRRIRRGENLESLVDHLQHGGAPSSPLLSAGQRLQFKFISCLIESTATLLQVEGTASAFLANTVINIPSYDAYTPFRDRIVQLDDLGDLLTAANRPAAIHANSHHSPIISRSARGPLYWVPASPWLPGTSDQEASHLISLFLCFLNHTWRFVETDLFLRDMRSGNLASQYCSPLLVHAMMALASLNSDLSEEHFQPGHSFEKGMRYHDEAVRLSTAAMSEPSITNIQGLAILALECLLRGNDLQGEIHLSAASTLNRWLPLPVRSADMTEQESEYYVARACVWWMAVHV
;
A
#
# COMPACT_ATOMS: atom_id res chain seq x y z
N LEU A 1 -38.90 0.05 -68.83
CA LEU A 1 -39.30 0.72 -67.57
C LEU A 1 -38.88 -0.18 -66.40
N GLN A 2 -37.66 -0.03 -65.90
CA GLN A 2 -37.21 -0.77 -64.71
C GLN A 2 -37.89 -0.15 -63.48
N SER A 3 -38.74 -0.94 -62.82
CA SER A 3 -39.31 -0.62 -61.51
C SER A 3 -38.18 -0.38 -60.52
N LEU A 4 -37.98 0.88 -60.11
CA LEU A 4 -37.05 1.25 -59.05
C LEU A 4 -37.49 0.51 -57.78
N LYS A 5 -36.71 -0.52 -57.40
CA LYS A 5 -36.90 -1.33 -56.19
C LYS A 5 -37.20 -0.38 -55.02
N ARG A 6 -38.40 -0.49 -54.44
CA ARG A 6 -38.76 0.25 -53.22
C ARG A 6 -37.75 -0.09 -52.15
N GLN A 7 -36.89 0.86 -51.80
CA GLN A 7 -35.93 0.71 -50.71
C GLN A 7 -36.72 0.62 -49.40
N ALA A 8 -36.79 -0.57 -48.83
CA ALA A 8 -37.49 -0.81 -47.57
C ALA A 8 -36.73 -0.10 -46.45
N VAL A 9 -37.40 0.82 -45.77
CA VAL A 9 -36.83 1.56 -44.64
C VAL A 9 -37.08 0.75 -43.37
N ALA A 10 -36.02 0.50 -42.59
CA ALA A 10 -36.08 -0.33 -41.38
C ALA A 10 -36.97 0.25 -40.26
N ALA A 11 -37.04 1.58 -40.15
CA ALA A 11 -37.93 2.29 -39.22
C ALA A 11 -38.30 3.69 -39.74
N ALA A 12 -39.55 4.12 -39.54
CA ALA A 12 -39.98 5.50 -39.77
C ALA A 12 -39.79 6.35 -38.49
N CYS A 13 -39.56 7.65 -38.62
CA CYS A 13 -39.53 8.55 -37.46
C CYS A 13 -40.93 8.71 -36.85
N ASP A 14 -40.99 9.12 -35.57
CA ASP A 14 -42.24 9.19 -34.80
C ASP A 14 -43.26 10.12 -35.45
N ASN A 15 -42.79 11.25 -35.96
CA ASN A 15 -43.64 12.24 -36.60
C ASN A 15 -44.27 11.72 -37.91
N CYS A 16 -43.48 11.02 -38.73
CA CYS A 16 -43.98 10.39 -39.95
C CYS A 16 -44.92 9.22 -39.65
N ARG A 17 -44.67 8.49 -38.55
CA ARG A 17 -45.52 7.39 -38.09
C ARG A 17 -46.88 7.89 -37.60
N VAL A 18 -46.91 8.95 -36.78
CA VAL A 18 -48.15 9.57 -36.27
C VAL A 18 -48.96 10.18 -37.42
N LYS A 19 -48.31 10.93 -38.31
CA LYS A 19 -48.98 11.58 -39.45
C LYS A 19 -49.27 10.62 -40.62
N LYS A 20 -48.87 9.35 -40.53
CA LYS A 20 -49.01 8.32 -41.57
C LYS A 20 -48.48 8.77 -42.94
N VAL A 21 -47.35 9.48 -42.95
CA VAL A 21 -46.68 9.96 -44.18
C VAL A 21 -45.41 9.16 -44.47
N LYS A 22 -44.96 9.18 -45.74
CA LYS A 22 -43.79 8.41 -46.18
C LYS A 22 -42.49 8.97 -45.57
N CYS A 23 -41.84 8.18 -44.72
CA CYS A 23 -40.49 8.46 -44.22
C CYS A 23 -39.43 7.87 -45.17
N ASN A 24 -38.36 8.63 -45.42
CA ASN A 24 -37.23 8.15 -46.22
C ASN A 24 -36.06 7.60 -45.38
N GLY A 25 -36.19 7.55 -44.05
CA GLY A 25 -35.18 6.98 -43.14
C GLY A 25 -33.91 7.81 -42.91
N ALA A 26 -33.73 8.91 -43.64
CA ALA A 26 -32.65 9.88 -43.37
C ALA A 26 -32.84 10.55 -41.99
N ARG A 27 -31.75 11.01 -41.37
CA ARG A 27 -31.75 11.63 -40.04
C ARG A 27 -31.09 13.02 -40.12
N PRO A 28 -31.87 14.12 -40.17
CA PRO A 28 -33.34 14.19 -40.17
C PRO A 28 -33.97 13.73 -41.51
N CYS A 29 -35.21 13.26 -41.46
CA CYS A 29 -35.91 12.75 -42.65
C CYS A 29 -36.39 13.91 -43.54
N SER A 30 -36.50 13.70 -44.85
CA SER A 30 -36.81 14.80 -45.80
C SER A 30 -38.21 15.39 -45.63
N TYR A 31 -39.11 14.71 -44.94
CA TYR A 31 -40.41 15.26 -44.56
C TYR A 31 -40.28 16.22 -43.38
N CYS A 32 -39.59 15.81 -42.31
CA CYS A 32 -39.34 16.63 -41.12
C CYS A 32 -38.47 17.85 -41.43
N LEU A 33 -37.42 17.67 -42.26
CA LEU A 33 -36.53 18.76 -42.66
C LEU A 33 -37.26 19.87 -43.44
N ARG A 34 -38.17 19.50 -44.35
CA ARG A 34 -38.94 20.49 -45.15
C ARG A 34 -40.03 21.21 -44.37
N ARG A 35 -40.48 20.61 -43.27
CA ARG A 35 -41.56 21.13 -42.43
C ARG A 35 -41.02 21.84 -41.20
N ASP A 36 -39.70 21.88 -41.03
CA ASP A 36 -39.00 22.39 -39.85
C ASP A 36 -39.56 21.79 -38.54
N ILE A 37 -39.70 20.45 -38.52
CA ILE A 37 -40.19 19.74 -37.34
C ILE A 37 -39.11 18.80 -36.84
N GLU A 38 -38.95 18.73 -35.53
CA GLU A 38 -38.03 17.81 -34.85
C GLU A 38 -38.25 16.36 -35.32
N CYS A 39 -37.16 15.71 -35.73
CA CYS A 39 -37.16 14.40 -36.36
C CYS A 39 -36.61 13.35 -35.39
N ILE A 40 -37.48 12.78 -34.56
CA ILE A 40 -37.11 11.82 -33.53
C ILE A 40 -37.27 10.39 -34.06
N PHE A 41 -36.21 9.59 -33.94
CA PHE A 41 -36.22 8.15 -34.21
C PHE A 41 -35.97 7.38 -32.89
N GLU A 42 -36.72 6.31 -32.66
CA GLU A 42 -36.59 5.47 -31.44
C GLU A 42 -35.24 4.73 -31.37
N THR A 43 -34.62 4.44 -32.53
CA THR A 43 -33.32 3.75 -32.66
C THR A 43 -32.21 4.75 -32.94
N THR A 44 -30.96 4.49 -32.54
CA THR A 44 -29.79 5.35 -32.87
C THR A 44 -29.11 4.93 -34.18
N VAL A 45 -29.36 3.70 -34.64
CA VAL A 45 -28.74 3.13 -35.85
C VAL A 45 -29.75 3.11 -37.01
N PRO A 46 -29.40 3.60 -38.22
CA PRO A 46 -30.31 3.67 -39.37
C PRO A 46 -30.84 2.32 -39.89
N SER A 47 -30.10 1.23 -39.67
CA SER A 47 -30.42 -0.13 -40.12
C SER A 47 -31.16 -0.98 -39.08
N GLU A 48 -31.35 -0.45 -37.87
CA GLU A 48 -31.91 -1.20 -36.74
C GLU A 48 -33.45 -1.06 -36.71
N THR A 49 -34.15 -2.20 -36.71
CA THR A 49 -35.60 -2.23 -36.50
C THR A 49 -35.94 -1.92 -35.03
N PRO A 50 -37.16 -1.44 -34.72
CA PRO A 50 -37.56 -1.18 -33.33
C PRO A 50 -37.47 -2.41 -32.42
N GLN A 51 -37.72 -3.60 -32.96
CA GLN A 51 -37.61 -4.87 -32.22
C GLN A 51 -36.14 -5.22 -31.92
N GLN A 52 -35.22 -4.98 -32.86
CA GLN A 52 -33.79 -5.17 -32.65
C GLN A 52 -33.24 -4.16 -31.62
N ALA A 53 -33.68 -2.90 -31.68
CA ALA A 53 -33.30 -1.89 -30.70
C ALA A 53 -33.78 -2.22 -29.29
N ARG A 54 -35.00 -2.76 -29.15
CA ARG A 54 -35.52 -3.24 -27.86
C ARG A 54 -34.71 -4.42 -27.34
N LYS A 55 -34.37 -5.38 -28.19
CA LYS A 55 -33.52 -6.52 -27.82
C LYS A 55 -32.14 -6.06 -27.35
N ARG A 56 -31.46 -5.19 -28.12
CA ARG A 56 -30.16 -4.66 -27.72
C ARG A 56 -30.22 -3.91 -26.39
N ARG A 57 -31.22 -3.03 -26.18
CA ARG A 57 -31.40 -2.34 -24.90
C ARG A 57 -31.68 -3.30 -23.74
N PHE A 58 -32.43 -4.36 -24.00
CA PHE A 58 -32.66 -5.41 -23.00
C PHE A 58 -31.36 -6.15 -22.66
N ASP A 59 -30.56 -6.51 -23.67
CA ASP A 59 -29.27 -7.17 -23.50
C ASP A 59 -28.28 -6.25 -22.74
N GLU A 60 -28.19 -4.96 -23.11
CA GLU A 60 -27.39 -3.94 -22.41
C GLU A 60 -27.81 -3.77 -20.95
N THR A 61 -29.11 -3.72 -20.69
CA THR A 61 -29.65 -3.62 -19.33
C THR A 61 -29.38 -4.88 -18.53
N THR A 62 -29.43 -6.05 -19.18
CA THR A 62 -29.16 -7.35 -18.53
C THR A 62 -27.69 -7.45 -18.11
N VAL A 63 -26.75 -7.07 -19.00
CA VAL A 63 -25.32 -7.01 -18.68
C VAL A 63 -25.04 -5.99 -17.57
N ARG A 64 -25.68 -4.83 -17.62
CA ARG A 64 -25.52 -3.80 -16.57
C ARG A 64 -26.05 -4.28 -15.22
N ASN A 65 -27.19 -4.97 -15.21
CA ASN A 65 -27.74 -5.57 -13.99
C ASN A 65 -26.85 -6.70 -13.45
N SER A 66 -26.27 -7.56 -14.29
CA SER A 66 -25.32 -8.57 -13.82
C SER A 66 -24.07 -7.94 -13.20
N ASN A 67 -23.58 -6.83 -13.77
CA ASN A 67 -22.43 -6.10 -13.21
C ASN A 67 -22.77 -5.48 -11.84
N PHE A 68 -23.97 -4.94 -11.68
CA PHE A 68 -24.43 -4.45 -10.37
C PHE A 68 -24.63 -5.57 -9.36
N GLN A 69 -25.10 -6.74 -9.78
CA GLN A 69 -25.23 -7.89 -8.90
C GLN A 69 -23.87 -8.39 -8.42
N GLN A 70 -22.89 -8.51 -9.32
CA GLN A 70 -21.51 -8.87 -8.95
C GLN A 70 -20.89 -7.84 -7.99
N LEU A 71 -21.12 -6.55 -8.23
CA LEU A 71 -20.69 -5.49 -7.33
C LEU A 71 -21.35 -5.62 -5.94
N TRP A 72 -22.66 -5.91 -5.91
CA TRP A 72 -23.42 -6.10 -4.68
C TRP A 72 -22.89 -7.29 -3.88
N ASP A 73 -22.74 -8.46 -4.51
CA ASP A 73 -22.25 -9.67 -3.84
C ASP A 73 -20.86 -9.46 -3.22
N LEU A 74 -20.03 -8.62 -3.85
CA LEU A 74 -18.70 -8.26 -3.34
C LEU A 74 -18.74 -7.22 -2.21
N LEU A 75 -19.68 -6.29 -2.23
CA LEU A 75 -19.88 -5.31 -1.15
C LEU A 75 -20.57 -5.95 0.07
N ALA A 76 -21.45 -6.92 -0.17
CA ALA A 76 -22.21 -7.63 0.84
C ALA A 76 -21.50 -8.88 1.37
N GLY A 77 -20.44 -9.35 0.71
CA GLY A 77 -19.64 -10.50 1.14
C GLY A 77 -18.74 -10.20 2.35
N ASP A 78 -18.17 -11.25 2.93
CA ASP A 78 -17.47 -11.19 4.23
C ASP A 78 -16.10 -10.46 4.19
N ASN A 79 -15.63 -10.01 3.03
CA ASN A 79 -14.34 -9.34 2.88
C ASN A 79 -14.49 -7.81 2.84
N GLU A 80 -14.61 -7.21 4.02
CA GLU A 80 -14.78 -5.76 4.23
C GLU A 80 -13.66 -4.92 3.59
N ALA A 81 -12.41 -5.42 3.59
CA ALA A 81 -11.27 -4.72 2.99
C ALA A 81 -11.47 -4.56 1.47
N ARG A 82 -11.96 -5.60 0.79
CA ARG A 82 -12.30 -5.58 -0.63
C ARG A 82 -13.49 -4.65 -0.90
N ALA A 83 -14.52 -4.68 -0.05
CA ALA A 83 -15.68 -3.80 -0.15
C ALA A 83 -15.30 -2.31 -0.02
N VAL A 84 -14.45 -1.97 0.95
CA VAL A 84 -13.96 -0.59 1.16
C VAL A 84 -13.08 -0.11 -0.01
N ALA A 85 -12.23 -0.97 -0.57
CA ALA A 85 -11.41 -0.61 -1.73
C ALA A 85 -12.29 -0.26 -2.94
N ILE A 86 -13.31 -1.08 -3.21
CA ILE A 86 -14.31 -0.84 -4.26
C ILE A 86 -15.04 0.49 -4.02
N PHE A 87 -15.51 0.73 -2.80
CA PHE A 87 -16.23 1.96 -2.45
C PHE A 87 -15.38 3.23 -2.70
N ARG A 88 -14.08 3.18 -2.40
CA ARG A 88 -13.18 4.32 -2.67
C ARG A 88 -13.01 4.60 -4.15
N ARG A 89 -12.97 3.58 -5.01
CA ARG A 89 -12.87 3.74 -6.47
C ARG A 89 -14.16 4.30 -7.06
N ILE A 90 -15.32 3.88 -6.54
CA ILE A 90 -16.62 4.50 -6.86
C ILE A 90 -16.58 6.00 -6.55
N ARG A 91 -16.07 6.40 -5.38
CA ARG A 91 -15.94 7.82 -5.01
C ARG A 91 -14.96 8.62 -5.88
N ARG A 92 -14.02 7.96 -6.56
CA ARG A 92 -13.11 8.57 -7.55
C ARG A 92 -13.72 8.72 -8.93
N GLY A 93 -14.92 8.19 -9.16
CA GLY A 93 -15.61 8.27 -10.44
C GLY A 93 -15.17 7.20 -11.46
N GLU A 94 -14.56 6.11 -11.01
CA GLU A 94 -14.25 4.99 -11.90
C GLU A 94 -15.54 4.32 -12.44
N ASN A 95 -15.51 3.90 -13.70
CA ASN A 95 -16.68 3.32 -14.36
C ASN A 95 -16.90 1.84 -13.96
N LEU A 96 -18.15 1.38 -14.04
CA LEU A 96 -18.56 0.06 -13.56
C LEU A 96 -17.88 -1.10 -14.32
N GLU A 97 -17.63 -0.92 -15.61
CA GLU A 97 -17.00 -1.94 -16.47
C GLU A 97 -15.52 -2.15 -16.10
N SER A 98 -14.77 -1.07 -15.90
CA SER A 98 -13.37 -1.11 -15.45
C SER A 98 -13.22 -1.66 -14.04
N LEU A 99 -14.22 -1.45 -13.18
CA LEU A 99 -14.23 -2.01 -11.83
C LEU A 99 -14.38 -3.53 -11.89
N VAL A 100 -15.36 -4.04 -12.66
CA VAL A 100 -15.59 -5.49 -12.81
C VAL A 100 -14.41 -6.20 -13.46
N ASP A 101 -13.78 -5.60 -14.48
CA ASP A 101 -12.63 -6.19 -15.18
C ASP A 101 -11.38 -6.34 -14.29
N HIS A 102 -11.07 -5.31 -13.49
CA HIS A 102 -10.00 -5.39 -12.47
C HIS A 102 -10.27 -6.44 -11.38
N LEU A 103 -11.55 -6.70 -11.09
CA LEU A 103 -11.97 -7.62 -10.04
C LEU A 103 -11.88 -9.09 -10.47
N GLN A 104 -11.97 -9.36 -11.78
CA GLN A 104 -11.84 -10.70 -12.37
C GLN A 104 -10.38 -11.15 -12.51
N HIS A 105 -9.45 -10.22 -12.70
CA HIS A 105 -8.03 -10.52 -12.94
C HIS A 105 -7.14 -10.49 -11.69
N GLY A 106 -7.73 -10.50 -10.48
CA GLY A 106 -6.97 -10.72 -9.25
C GLY A 106 -5.91 -9.64 -8.96
N GLY A 107 -6.19 -8.37 -9.27
CA GLY A 107 -5.30 -7.28 -8.90
C GLY A 107 -5.09 -7.27 -7.38
N ALA A 108 -3.85 -7.49 -6.93
CA ALA A 108 -3.46 -7.32 -5.53
C ALA A 108 -4.04 -6.00 -5.03
N PRO A 109 -4.67 -5.97 -3.84
CA PRO A 109 -5.19 -4.72 -3.30
C PRO A 109 -4.01 -3.76 -3.22
N SER A 110 -4.03 -2.75 -4.10
CA SER A 110 -3.31 -1.50 -3.86
C SER A 110 -3.97 -0.88 -2.64
N SER A 111 -3.63 -1.41 -1.47
CA SER A 111 -3.95 -0.76 -0.21
C SER A 111 -3.46 0.66 -0.33
N PRO A 112 -4.23 1.64 0.14
CA PRO A 112 -3.70 2.98 0.24
C PRO A 112 -2.41 2.84 1.03
N LEU A 113 -1.29 3.30 0.47
CA LEU A 113 -0.19 3.77 1.30
C LEU A 113 -0.87 4.49 2.45
N LEU A 114 -0.64 4.07 3.70
CA LEU A 114 -0.92 4.94 4.85
C LEU A 114 -0.51 6.33 4.38
N SER A 115 -1.46 7.26 4.35
CA SER A 115 -1.13 8.62 3.90
C SER A 115 0.12 9.03 4.67
N ALA A 116 1.07 9.72 4.05
CA ALA A 116 2.33 10.04 4.70
C ALA A 116 2.13 10.56 6.15
N GLY A 117 1.04 11.29 6.39
CA GLY A 117 0.58 11.73 7.72
C GLY A 117 0.30 10.62 8.75
N GLN A 118 -0.26 9.46 8.38
CA GLN A 118 -0.51 8.36 9.33
C GLN A 118 0.78 7.64 9.74
N ARG A 119 1.76 7.53 8.84
CA ARG A 119 3.09 7.00 9.17
C ARG A 119 3.86 7.95 10.09
N LEU A 120 3.73 9.25 9.84
CA LEU A 120 4.33 10.30 10.67
C LEU A 120 3.68 10.38 12.05
N GLN A 121 2.35 10.22 12.16
CA GLN A 121 1.63 10.21 13.44
C GLN A 121 2.07 9.05 14.34
N PHE A 122 2.23 7.84 13.77
CA PHE A 122 2.72 6.68 14.51
C PHE A 122 4.18 6.88 14.95
N LYS A 123 5.06 7.31 14.04
CA LYS A 123 6.46 7.63 14.35
C LYS A 123 6.60 8.74 15.41
N PHE A 124 5.71 9.73 15.40
CA PHE A 124 5.69 10.82 16.38
C PHE A 124 5.33 10.34 17.80
N ILE A 125 4.26 9.56 17.93
CA ILE A 125 3.84 9.00 19.23
C ILE A 125 4.92 8.04 19.76
N SER A 126 5.53 7.25 18.87
CA SER A 126 6.71 6.44 19.16
C SER A 126 7.89 7.25 19.69
N CYS A 127 8.30 8.31 19.00
CA CYS A 127 9.41 9.17 19.43
C CYS A 127 9.12 9.90 20.76
N LEU A 128 7.85 10.16 21.07
CA LEU A 128 7.44 10.70 22.37
C LEU A 128 7.58 9.66 23.49
N ILE A 129 7.26 8.40 23.23
CA ILE A 129 7.34 7.29 24.20
C ILE A 129 8.80 6.83 24.41
N GLU A 130 9.62 6.87 23.37
CA GLU A 130 11.04 6.47 23.41
C GLU A 130 12.01 7.62 23.72
N SER A 131 11.49 8.85 23.93
CA SER A 131 12.30 9.99 24.36
C SER A 131 12.76 9.83 25.81
N THR A 132 13.98 10.27 26.11
CA THR A 132 14.51 10.34 27.49
C THR A 132 13.89 11.48 28.32
N ALA A 133 12.81 12.09 27.83
CA ALA A 133 12.13 13.18 28.50
C ALA A 133 11.43 12.71 29.78
N THR A 134 11.33 13.61 30.75
CA THR A 134 10.60 13.32 31.99
C THR A 134 9.10 13.26 31.74
N LEU A 135 8.37 12.48 32.55
CA LEU A 135 6.92 12.33 32.45
C LEU A 135 6.17 13.69 32.47
N LEU A 136 6.69 14.67 33.23
CA LEU A 136 6.14 16.02 33.33
C LEU A 136 6.27 16.81 32.00
N GLN A 137 7.37 16.60 31.27
CA GLN A 137 7.60 17.24 29.97
C GLN A 137 6.71 16.61 28.89
N VAL A 138 6.52 15.28 28.93
CA VAL A 138 5.60 14.57 28.04
C VAL A 138 4.15 15.00 28.29
N GLU A 139 3.75 15.11 29.56
CA GLU A 139 2.41 15.58 29.95
C GLU A 139 2.17 17.04 29.51
N GLY A 140 3.10 17.96 29.77
CA GLY A 140 2.97 19.36 29.34
C GLY A 140 2.85 19.51 27.83
N THR A 141 3.61 18.71 27.09
CA THR A 141 3.54 18.62 25.63
C THR A 141 2.16 18.09 25.20
N ALA A 142 1.73 16.93 25.74
CA ALA A 142 0.44 16.32 25.42
C ALA A 142 -0.76 17.23 25.77
N SER A 143 -0.74 17.95 26.89
CA SER A 143 -1.78 18.89 27.30
C SER A 143 -1.88 20.10 26.38
N ALA A 144 -0.75 20.59 25.85
CA ALA A 144 -0.76 21.66 24.85
C ALA A 144 -1.36 21.22 23.50
N PHE A 145 -1.23 19.93 23.15
CA PHE A 145 -1.68 19.36 21.87
C PHE A 145 -3.10 18.79 21.89
N LEU A 146 -3.53 18.13 22.97
CA LEU A 146 -4.82 17.44 23.05
C LEU A 146 -6.00 18.36 23.41
N ALA A 147 -5.73 19.61 23.80
CA ALA A 147 -6.77 20.62 24.02
C ALA A 147 -7.46 21.07 22.70
N ASN A 148 -6.79 20.88 21.56
CA ASN A 148 -7.35 21.13 20.24
C ASN A 148 -7.60 19.79 19.55
N THR A 149 -8.87 19.48 19.28
CA THR A 149 -9.31 18.21 18.69
C THR A 149 -8.82 17.96 17.26
N VAL A 150 -7.97 18.82 16.70
CA VAL A 150 -7.30 18.66 15.42
C VAL A 150 -5.84 19.06 15.57
N ILE A 151 -4.94 18.08 15.56
CA ILE A 151 -3.49 18.31 15.50
C ILE A 151 -3.11 18.42 14.03
N ASN A 152 -2.67 19.60 13.61
CA ASN A 152 -2.02 19.78 12.32
C ASN A 152 -0.58 19.28 12.40
N ILE A 153 -0.30 18.25 11.62
CA ILE A 153 1.03 17.68 11.49
C ILE A 153 1.81 18.54 10.48
N PRO A 154 3.04 18.99 10.81
CA PRO A 154 3.94 19.65 9.87
C PRO A 154 4.05 18.91 8.53
N SER A 155 4.32 19.62 7.43
CA SER A 155 4.55 18.99 6.13
C SER A 155 5.81 18.11 6.15
N TYR A 156 5.90 17.15 5.22
CA TYR A 156 7.07 16.27 5.10
C TYR A 156 8.39 17.06 5.08
N ASP A 157 8.44 18.15 4.31
CA ASP A 157 9.65 19.00 4.19
C ASP A 157 10.06 19.66 5.51
N ALA A 158 9.12 19.89 6.42
CA ALA A 158 9.39 20.46 7.73
C ALA A 158 10.16 19.50 8.65
N TYR A 159 10.14 18.20 8.34
CA TYR A 159 10.88 17.17 9.08
C TYR A 159 12.28 16.91 8.54
N THR A 160 12.61 17.39 7.35
CA THR A 160 13.92 17.21 6.70
C THR A 160 15.10 17.58 7.61
N PRO A 161 15.06 18.68 8.41
CA PRO A 161 16.15 19.03 9.33
C PRO A 161 16.35 18.04 10.50
N PHE A 162 15.39 17.14 10.74
CA PHE A 162 15.39 16.19 11.86
C PHE A 162 15.76 14.77 11.45
N ARG A 163 15.83 14.48 10.15
CA ARG A 163 16.06 13.13 9.60
C ARG A 163 17.39 12.48 10.02
N ASP A 164 18.24 13.27 10.65
CA ASP A 164 19.67 13.24 10.42
C ASP A 164 20.46 13.70 11.65
N ARG A 165 19.75 13.83 12.78
CA ARG A 165 20.26 14.19 14.10
C ARG A 165 19.38 13.57 15.18
N ILE A 166 19.93 13.42 16.38
CA ILE A 166 19.14 13.04 17.56
C ILE A 166 18.15 14.19 17.83
N VAL A 167 16.85 13.88 17.75
CA VAL A 167 15.78 14.86 17.91
C VAL A 167 15.60 15.17 19.40
N GLN A 168 15.76 16.43 19.79
CA GLN A 168 15.43 16.88 21.15
C GLN A 168 13.92 17.17 21.23
N LEU A 169 13.33 16.93 22.40
CA LEU A 169 11.88 17.12 22.59
C LEU A 169 11.45 18.58 22.33
N ASP A 170 12.29 19.53 22.74
CA ASP A 170 12.02 20.97 22.57
C ASP A 170 11.92 21.34 21.08
N ASP A 171 12.80 20.77 20.24
CA ASP A 171 12.78 21.02 18.80
C ASP A 171 11.47 20.51 18.14
N LEU A 172 10.96 19.38 18.64
CA LEU A 172 9.72 18.77 18.18
C LEU A 172 8.50 19.59 18.65
N GLY A 173 8.57 20.10 19.89
CA GLY A 173 7.57 21.02 20.45
C GLY A 173 7.44 22.31 19.64
N ASP A 174 8.56 22.91 19.24
CA ASP A 174 8.59 24.14 18.44
C ASP A 174 8.00 23.91 17.03
N LEU A 175 8.37 22.81 16.39
CA LEU A 175 7.88 22.44 15.06
C LEU A 175 6.36 22.27 15.04
N LEU A 176 5.82 21.57 16.03
CA LEU A 176 4.39 21.32 16.15
C LEU A 176 3.63 22.58 16.54
N THR A 177 4.20 23.41 17.41
CA THR A 177 3.64 24.72 17.76
C THR A 177 3.53 25.61 16.52
N ALA A 178 4.52 25.58 15.63
CA ALA A 178 4.50 26.32 14.38
C ALA A 178 3.39 25.82 13.42
N ALA A 179 3.24 24.50 13.28
CA ALA A 179 2.22 23.89 12.41
C ALA A 179 0.78 24.11 12.89
N ASN A 180 0.59 24.37 14.18
CA ASN A 180 -0.71 24.57 14.82
C ASN A 180 -1.04 26.05 15.08
N ARG A 181 -0.28 27.01 14.53
CA ARG A 181 -0.64 28.43 14.62
C ARG A 181 -1.94 28.72 13.87
N PRO A 182 -2.84 29.58 14.41
CA PRO A 182 -4.16 29.87 13.82
C PRO A 182 -4.13 30.30 12.34
N ALA A 183 -3.08 30.99 11.90
CA ALA A 183 -2.90 31.42 10.51
C ALA A 183 -2.63 30.26 9.53
N ALA A 184 -2.08 29.13 9.98
CA ALA A 184 -1.79 27.96 9.14
C ALA A 184 -3.03 27.05 8.93
N ILE A 185 -4.02 27.14 9.82
CA ILE A 185 -5.23 26.29 9.84
C ILE A 185 -6.15 26.58 8.63
N HIS A 186 -6.12 27.80 8.09
CA HIS A 186 -6.97 28.20 6.97
C HIS A 186 -6.44 27.80 5.58
N ALA A 187 -5.17 27.37 5.46
CA ALA A 187 -4.60 26.94 4.18
C ALA A 187 -4.75 25.44 3.92
N ASN A 188 -4.88 24.61 4.97
CA ASN A 188 -4.89 23.14 4.87
C ASN A 188 -6.25 22.53 5.28
N SER A 189 -7.36 23.07 4.76
CA SER A 189 -8.71 22.54 5.01
C SER A 189 -9.02 21.25 4.21
N HIS A 190 -8.16 20.25 4.28
CA HIS A 190 -8.52 18.87 3.95
C HIS A 190 -8.56 18.06 5.25
N HIS A 191 -9.67 18.25 5.98
CA HIS A 191 -10.02 17.44 7.13
C HIS A 191 -10.05 15.95 6.75
N SER A 192 -9.18 15.15 7.36
CA SER A 192 -9.45 13.74 7.58
C SER A 192 -9.64 13.54 9.08
N PRO A 193 -10.80 13.06 9.55
CA PRO A 193 -10.97 12.73 10.94
C PRO A 193 -9.97 11.65 11.32
N ILE A 194 -9.44 11.72 12.54
CA ILE A 194 -8.71 10.62 13.17
C ILE A 194 -9.73 9.48 13.32
N ILE A 195 -9.85 8.67 12.27
CA ILE A 195 -10.66 7.48 12.34
C ILE A 195 -9.86 6.48 13.17
N SER A 196 -10.29 6.29 14.42
CA SER A 196 -10.13 5.03 15.13
C SER A 196 -10.60 3.91 14.21
N ARG A 197 -9.65 3.28 13.52
CA ARG A 197 -9.90 2.18 12.61
C ARG A 197 -8.96 1.06 13.03
N SER A 198 -9.55 0.09 13.72
CA SER A 198 -9.13 -1.30 13.61
C SER A 198 -8.97 -1.61 12.12
N ALA A 199 -7.76 -1.44 11.60
CA ALA A 199 -7.39 -1.89 10.28
C ALA A 199 -7.23 -3.40 10.42
N ARG A 200 -8.27 -4.16 10.09
CA ARG A 200 -8.27 -5.63 10.10
C ARG A 200 -7.38 -6.23 8.98
N GLY A 201 -6.17 -5.71 8.82
CA GLY A 201 -5.19 -6.15 7.82
C GLY A 201 -3.79 -5.63 8.13
N PRO A 202 -2.74 -6.24 7.54
CA PRO A 202 -1.37 -5.80 7.74
C PRO A 202 -1.15 -4.34 7.35
N LEU A 203 -0.29 -3.64 8.10
CA LEU A 203 0.04 -2.22 7.87
C LEU A 203 0.83 -2.00 6.58
N TYR A 204 1.66 -2.97 6.22
CA TYR A 204 2.44 -2.98 4.99
C TYR A 204 2.09 -4.21 4.17
N TRP A 205 1.66 -3.97 2.93
CA TRP A 205 1.41 -5.01 1.94
C TRP A 205 2.63 -5.20 1.05
N VAL A 206 3.06 -6.45 0.91
CA VAL A 206 4.23 -6.88 0.13
C VAL A 206 3.97 -8.24 -0.53
N PRO A 207 4.53 -8.50 -1.71
CA PRO A 207 4.44 -9.81 -2.36
C PRO A 207 5.37 -10.81 -1.68
N ALA A 208 4.91 -12.06 -1.53
CA ALA A 208 5.75 -13.17 -1.08
C ALA A 208 6.70 -13.62 -2.20
N SER A 209 6.20 -13.76 -3.42
CA SER A 209 7.02 -14.13 -4.59
C SER A 209 7.81 -12.92 -5.12
N PRO A 210 9.09 -13.07 -5.53
CA PRO A 210 9.89 -14.31 -5.57
C PRO A 210 10.69 -14.60 -4.29
N TRP A 211 10.55 -13.77 -3.25
CA TRP A 211 11.38 -13.78 -2.05
C TRP A 211 11.18 -15.01 -1.16
N LEU A 212 9.94 -15.48 -1.03
CA LEU A 212 9.49 -16.45 -0.04
C LEU A 212 8.69 -17.58 -0.73
N PRO A 213 9.36 -18.55 -1.37
CA PRO A 213 8.69 -19.69 -1.99
C PRO A 213 7.78 -20.43 -0.98
N GLY A 214 6.54 -20.74 -1.38
CA GLY A 214 5.58 -21.43 -0.52
C GLY A 214 4.92 -20.58 0.57
N THR A 215 5.16 -19.26 0.59
CA THR A 215 4.50 -18.31 1.50
C THR A 215 3.42 -17.52 0.76
N SER A 216 2.31 -17.21 1.44
CA SER A 216 1.26 -16.37 0.87
C SER A 216 1.56 -14.88 1.05
N ASP A 217 1.09 -14.02 0.14
CA ASP A 217 1.21 -12.56 0.26
C ASP A 217 0.61 -12.03 1.57
N GLN A 218 -0.45 -12.68 2.07
CA GLN A 218 -1.10 -12.33 3.33
C GLN A 218 -0.18 -12.57 4.53
N GLU A 219 0.47 -13.74 4.56
CA GLU A 219 1.40 -14.12 5.62
C GLU A 219 2.65 -13.24 5.58
N ALA A 220 3.23 -13.04 4.39
CA ALA A 220 4.36 -12.14 4.18
C ALA A 220 4.03 -10.71 4.64
N SER A 221 2.89 -10.16 4.21
CA SER A 221 2.44 -8.83 4.61
C SER A 221 2.25 -8.72 6.12
N HIS A 222 1.66 -9.73 6.76
CA HIS A 222 1.44 -9.74 8.20
C HIS A 222 2.76 -9.72 8.98
N LEU A 223 3.66 -10.68 8.70
CA LEU A 223 4.90 -10.83 9.44
C LEU A 223 5.89 -9.67 9.18
N ILE A 224 5.97 -9.17 7.94
CA ILE A 224 6.74 -7.96 7.64
C ILE A 224 6.15 -6.74 8.36
N SER A 225 4.82 -6.65 8.47
CA SER A 225 4.20 -5.57 9.23
C SER A 225 4.54 -5.64 10.71
N LEU A 226 4.49 -6.83 11.29
CA LEU A 226 4.86 -7.06 12.67
C LEU A 226 6.34 -6.70 12.90
N PHE A 227 7.24 -7.17 12.03
CA PHE A 227 8.65 -6.82 12.09
C PHE A 227 8.87 -5.31 12.07
N LEU A 228 8.30 -4.62 11.08
CA LEU A 228 8.55 -3.20 10.86
C LEU A 228 7.98 -2.31 11.98
N CYS A 229 6.90 -2.75 12.63
CA CYS A 229 6.24 -1.95 13.68
C CYS A 229 6.84 -2.16 15.06
N PHE A 230 7.33 -3.36 15.37
CA PHE A 230 7.84 -3.66 16.70
C PHE A 230 9.36 -3.77 16.72
N LEU A 231 9.94 -4.63 15.88
CA LEU A 231 11.36 -4.95 15.94
C LEU A 231 12.23 -3.88 15.27
N ASN A 232 11.83 -3.45 14.07
CA ASN A 232 12.53 -2.38 13.35
C ASN A 232 12.36 -1.02 14.01
N HIS A 233 11.32 -0.84 14.83
CA HIS A 233 11.14 0.40 15.56
C HIS A 233 12.22 0.56 16.63
N THR A 234 12.44 -0.47 17.43
CA THR A 234 13.41 -0.46 18.54
C THR A 234 14.85 -0.49 18.06
N TRP A 235 15.15 -1.31 17.04
CA TRP A 235 16.55 -1.59 16.63
C TRP A 235 16.94 -0.98 15.28
N ARG A 236 15.97 -0.48 14.50
CA ARG A 236 16.15 0.16 13.19
C ARG A 236 17.10 -0.59 12.24
N PHE A 237 16.88 -1.89 12.07
CA PHE A 237 17.62 -2.75 11.14
C PHE A 237 17.61 -2.22 9.69
N VAL A 238 16.45 -1.74 9.23
CA VAL A 238 16.24 -1.30 7.84
C VAL A 238 15.66 0.11 7.76
N GLU A 239 16.00 0.82 6.69
CA GLU A 239 15.21 1.94 6.22
C GLU A 239 13.93 1.39 5.57
N THR A 240 12.78 1.71 6.15
CA THR A 240 11.50 1.07 5.82
C THR A 240 11.04 1.33 4.39
N ASP A 241 11.20 2.55 3.88
CA ASP A 241 10.73 2.91 2.54
C ASP A 241 11.63 2.30 1.46
N LEU A 242 12.96 2.30 1.67
CA LEU A 242 13.91 1.63 0.76
C LEU A 242 13.67 0.12 0.70
N PHE A 243 13.53 -0.53 1.87
CA PHE A 243 13.23 -1.96 1.94
C PHE A 243 11.90 -2.30 1.25
N LEU A 244 10.82 -1.58 1.57
CA LEU A 244 9.50 -1.86 0.99
C LEU A 244 9.44 -1.61 -0.51
N ARG A 245 10.17 -0.60 -1.01
CA ARG A 245 10.30 -0.35 -2.45
C ARG A 245 10.94 -1.55 -3.15
N ASP A 246 12.07 -2.00 -2.63
CA ASP A 246 12.84 -3.08 -3.23
C ASP A 246 12.11 -4.43 -3.09
N MET A 247 11.49 -4.73 -1.96
CA MET A 247 10.69 -5.95 -1.78
C MET A 247 9.49 -5.99 -2.75
N ARG A 248 8.81 -4.87 -2.97
CA ARG A 248 7.68 -4.81 -3.93
C ARG A 248 8.11 -4.91 -5.39
N SER A 249 9.36 -4.56 -5.70
CA SER A 249 9.88 -4.67 -7.06
C SER A 249 10.00 -6.14 -7.52
N GLY A 250 10.16 -7.07 -6.57
CA GLY A 250 10.43 -8.48 -6.88
C GLY A 250 11.81 -8.72 -7.51
N ASN A 251 12.69 -7.71 -7.57
CA ASN A 251 14.01 -7.84 -8.16
C ASN A 251 15.00 -8.45 -7.15
N LEU A 252 15.37 -9.71 -7.31
CA LEU A 252 16.33 -10.40 -6.43
C LEU A 252 17.73 -9.76 -6.38
N ALA A 253 18.08 -8.90 -7.34
CA ALA A 253 19.32 -8.13 -7.37
C ALA A 253 19.18 -6.71 -6.80
N SER A 254 18.10 -6.43 -6.07
CA SER A 254 17.87 -5.13 -5.44
C SER A 254 18.88 -4.82 -4.33
N GLN A 255 19.09 -3.53 -4.04
CA GLN A 255 20.15 -3.08 -3.13
C GLN A 255 19.73 -3.14 -1.65
N TYR A 256 18.44 -3.04 -1.37
CA TYR A 256 17.88 -2.89 -0.03
C TYR A 256 16.90 -4.01 0.36
N CYS A 257 16.75 -5.04 -0.48
CA CYS A 257 16.00 -6.26 -0.17
C CYS A 257 16.74 -7.48 -0.72
N SER A 258 16.82 -8.56 0.06
CA SER A 258 17.41 -9.83 -0.38
C SER A 258 16.65 -11.02 0.23
N PRO A 259 16.76 -12.23 -0.36
CA PRO A 259 16.17 -13.43 0.23
C PRO A 259 16.61 -13.67 1.68
N LEU A 260 17.90 -13.48 1.99
CA LEU A 260 18.41 -13.65 3.36
C LEU A 260 17.72 -12.68 4.32
N LEU A 261 17.65 -11.39 3.94
CA LEU A 261 17.05 -10.36 4.76
C LEU A 261 15.57 -10.66 5.03
N VAL A 262 14.80 -10.98 3.98
CA VAL A 262 13.37 -11.26 4.13
C VAL A 262 13.14 -12.51 4.98
N HIS A 263 13.88 -13.62 4.76
CA HIS A 263 13.72 -14.82 5.59
C HIS A 263 14.10 -14.57 7.06
N ALA A 264 15.17 -13.83 7.34
CA ALA A 264 15.55 -13.45 8.70
C ALA A 264 14.46 -12.59 9.38
N MET A 265 13.89 -11.61 8.67
CA MET A 265 12.78 -10.79 9.17
C MET A 265 11.54 -11.65 9.47
N MET A 266 11.20 -12.58 8.59
CA MET A 266 10.08 -13.49 8.76
C MET A 266 10.29 -14.43 9.95
N ALA A 267 11.49 -14.97 10.12
CA ALA A 267 11.85 -15.85 11.23
C ALA A 267 11.69 -15.13 12.58
N LEU A 268 12.27 -13.93 12.71
CA LEU A 268 12.23 -13.14 13.94
C LEU A 268 10.81 -12.62 14.25
N ALA A 269 10.06 -12.17 13.23
CA ALA A 269 8.67 -11.75 13.39
C ALA A 269 7.78 -12.91 13.84
N SER A 270 8.04 -14.12 13.34
CA SER A 270 7.24 -15.30 13.67
C SER A 270 7.28 -15.63 15.17
N LEU A 271 8.41 -15.39 15.85
CA LEU A 271 8.55 -15.56 17.31
C LEU A 271 7.59 -14.65 18.09
N ASN A 272 7.21 -13.51 17.52
CA ASN A 272 6.33 -12.51 18.12
C ASN A 272 4.90 -12.56 17.56
N SER A 273 4.59 -13.54 16.70
CA SER A 273 3.27 -13.65 16.08
C SER A 273 2.34 -14.57 16.89
N ASP A 274 1.11 -14.10 17.11
CA ASP A 274 0.03 -14.88 17.76
C ASP A 274 -0.66 -15.85 16.80
N LEU A 275 -0.13 -16.05 15.58
CA LEU A 275 -0.76 -16.83 14.49
C LEU A 275 -0.99 -18.32 14.77
N SER A 276 -0.71 -18.81 15.98
CA SER A 276 -0.85 -20.23 16.33
C SER A 276 -1.43 -20.46 17.74
N GLU A 277 -2.43 -19.69 18.16
CA GLU A 277 -3.11 -19.94 19.43
C GLU A 277 -4.04 -21.17 19.43
N GLU A 278 -4.23 -21.89 18.31
CA GLU A 278 -5.08 -23.10 18.31
C GLU A 278 -4.44 -24.31 19.01
N HIS A 279 -3.14 -24.30 19.29
CA HIS A 279 -2.42 -25.42 19.91
C HIS A 279 -1.35 -24.97 20.90
N PHE A 280 -1.73 -24.25 21.96
CA PHE A 280 -0.81 -23.94 23.07
C PHE A 280 -0.41 -25.22 23.82
N GLN A 281 0.56 -25.95 23.27
CA GLN A 281 1.34 -26.99 23.95
C GLN A 281 2.56 -26.31 24.58
N PRO A 282 2.70 -26.30 25.91
CA PRO A 282 3.88 -25.72 26.57
C PRO A 282 5.16 -26.36 26.02
N GLY A 283 6.03 -25.56 25.38
CA GLY A 283 7.32 -26.01 24.82
C GLY A 283 7.51 -25.78 23.31
N HIS A 284 6.44 -25.61 22.52
CA HIS A 284 6.53 -25.49 21.06
C HIS A 284 6.68 -24.04 20.53
N SER A 285 6.82 -23.03 21.40
CA SER A 285 6.98 -21.62 20.97
C SER A 285 8.23 -21.40 20.10
N PHE A 286 9.28 -22.22 20.32
CA PHE A 286 10.53 -22.20 19.57
C PHE A 286 10.47 -22.93 18.22
N GLU A 287 9.33 -23.49 17.82
CA GLU A 287 9.15 -24.10 16.49
C GLU A 287 8.49 -23.12 15.49
N LYS A 288 7.96 -21.99 15.97
CA LYS A 288 7.38 -20.95 15.11
C LYS A 288 8.42 -20.40 14.15
N GLY A 289 8.05 -20.27 12.88
CA GLY A 289 8.91 -19.67 11.85
C GLY A 289 10.14 -20.49 11.47
N MET A 290 10.25 -21.76 11.89
CA MET A 290 11.42 -22.61 11.59
C MET A 290 11.70 -22.72 10.09
N ARG A 291 10.68 -22.78 9.23
CA ARG A 291 10.88 -22.79 7.77
C ARG A 291 11.65 -21.56 7.26
N TYR A 292 11.44 -20.40 7.89
CA TYR A 292 12.14 -19.17 7.54
C TYR A 292 13.54 -19.14 8.15
N HIS A 293 13.68 -19.62 9.39
CA HIS A 293 14.97 -19.78 10.06
C HIS A 293 15.90 -20.69 9.25
N ASP A 294 15.45 -21.90 8.89
CA ASP A 294 16.26 -22.89 8.17
C ASP A 294 16.77 -22.34 6.84
N GLU A 295 15.90 -21.63 6.11
CA GLU A 295 16.27 -21.02 4.84
C GLU A 295 17.20 -19.79 5.02
N ALA A 296 16.99 -18.98 6.07
CA ALA A 296 17.90 -17.89 6.42
C ALA A 296 19.30 -18.43 6.78
N VAL A 297 19.39 -19.51 7.56
CA VAL A 297 20.64 -20.19 7.89
C VAL A 297 21.32 -20.74 6.64
N ARG A 298 20.56 -21.38 5.73
CA ARG A 298 21.09 -21.85 4.45
C ARG A 298 21.70 -20.72 3.63
N LEU A 299 21.00 -19.59 3.51
CA LEU A 299 21.43 -18.40 2.78
C LEU A 299 22.61 -17.68 3.46
N SER A 300 22.70 -17.74 4.79
CA SER A 300 23.75 -17.08 5.57
C SER A 300 25.16 -17.55 5.22
N THR A 301 25.31 -18.82 4.80
CA THR A 301 26.62 -19.43 4.49
C THR A 301 27.39 -18.65 3.43
N ALA A 302 26.71 -18.23 2.35
CA ALA A 302 27.31 -17.40 1.31
C ALA A 302 27.42 -15.94 1.75
N ALA A 303 26.43 -15.44 2.50
CA ALA A 303 26.39 -14.04 2.91
C ALA A 303 27.51 -13.64 3.87
N MET A 304 28.00 -14.54 4.73
CA MET A 304 29.07 -14.26 5.71
C MET A 304 30.40 -13.85 5.07
N SER A 305 30.61 -14.07 3.78
CA SER A 305 31.83 -13.68 3.06
C SER A 305 31.65 -12.53 2.06
N GLU A 306 30.43 -12.01 1.89
CA GLU A 306 30.12 -10.98 0.89
C GLU A 306 29.58 -9.70 1.55
N PRO A 307 30.35 -8.60 1.57
CA PRO A 307 29.90 -7.34 2.16
C PRO A 307 28.78 -6.70 1.34
N SER A 308 27.55 -6.75 1.85
CA SER A 308 26.42 -5.97 1.33
C SER A 308 25.54 -5.48 2.48
N ILE A 309 24.77 -4.41 2.25
CA ILE A 309 23.83 -3.87 3.25
C ILE A 309 22.88 -4.97 3.72
N THR A 310 22.26 -5.67 2.77
CA THR A 310 21.28 -6.72 3.06
C THR A 310 21.88 -7.95 3.73
N ASN A 311 23.14 -8.30 3.46
CA ASN A 311 23.81 -9.41 4.14
C ASN A 311 24.06 -9.07 5.60
N ILE A 312 24.53 -7.86 5.91
CA ILE A 312 24.76 -7.45 7.30
C ILE A 312 23.43 -7.37 8.06
N GLN A 313 22.40 -6.77 7.46
CA GLN A 313 21.06 -6.70 8.06
C GLN A 313 20.49 -8.10 8.33
N GLY A 314 20.54 -8.98 7.32
CA GLY A 314 20.03 -10.33 7.44
C GLY A 314 20.77 -11.16 8.49
N LEU A 315 22.11 -11.09 8.52
CA LEU A 315 22.92 -11.79 9.51
C LEU A 315 22.66 -11.30 10.93
N ALA A 316 22.52 -9.99 11.15
CA ALA A 316 22.27 -9.45 12.48
C ALA A 316 20.85 -9.74 12.98
N ILE A 317 19.84 -9.68 12.11
CA ILE A 317 18.47 -10.10 12.46
C ILE A 317 18.47 -11.60 12.80
N LEU A 318 19.15 -12.43 11.99
CA LEU A 318 19.27 -13.86 12.24
C LEU A 318 20.04 -14.15 13.53
N ALA A 319 21.07 -13.37 13.85
CA ALA A 319 21.81 -13.49 15.10
C ALA A 319 20.90 -13.28 16.31
N LEU A 320 20.12 -12.19 16.32
CA LEU A 320 19.15 -11.90 17.38
C LEU A 320 18.10 -13.01 17.48
N GLU A 321 17.64 -13.52 16.34
CA GLU A 321 16.68 -14.61 16.28
C GLU A 321 17.24 -15.92 16.89
N CYS A 322 18.48 -16.29 16.56
CA CYS A 322 19.18 -17.42 17.17
C CYS A 322 19.32 -17.26 18.69
N LEU A 323 19.71 -16.07 19.16
CA LEU A 323 19.85 -15.76 20.59
C LEU A 323 18.50 -15.91 21.31
N LEU A 324 17.41 -15.43 20.73
CA LEU A 324 16.07 -15.57 21.31
C LEU A 324 15.56 -17.02 21.34
N ARG A 325 16.09 -17.89 20.48
CA ARG A 325 15.85 -19.34 20.53
C ARG A 325 16.79 -20.10 21.48
N GLY A 326 17.77 -19.43 22.08
CA GLY A 326 18.80 -20.05 22.92
C GLY A 326 19.92 -20.76 22.13
N ASN A 327 20.04 -20.49 20.83
CA ASN A 327 21.13 -20.99 19.98
C ASN A 327 22.32 -20.00 19.98
N ASP A 328 22.87 -19.74 21.17
CA ASP A 328 23.82 -18.64 21.40
C ASP A 328 25.07 -18.73 20.51
N LEU A 329 25.65 -19.91 20.35
CA LEU A 329 26.84 -20.11 19.51
C LEU A 329 26.58 -19.72 18.06
N GLN A 330 25.40 -20.05 17.53
CA GLN A 330 25.03 -19.71 16.16
C GLN A 330 24.75 -18.21 16.02
N GLY A 331 24.09 -17.62 17.03
CA GLY A 331 23.89 -16.17 17.11
C GLY A 331 25.21 -15.40 17.06
N GLU A 332 26.18 -15.80 17.88
CA GLU A 332 27.52 -15.22 17.93
C GLU A 332 28.27 -15.32 16.59
N ILE A 333 28.16 -16.46 15.90
CA ILE A 333 28.76 -16.63 14.56
C ILE A 333 28.19 -15.62 13.56
N HIS A 334 26.87 -15.48 13.52
CA HIS A 334 26.21 -14.55 12.60
C HIS A 334 26.50 -13.08 12.96
N LEU A 335 26.50 -12.73 14.25
CA LEU A 335 26.82 -11.38 14.71
C LEU A 335 28.26 -11.00 14.41
N SER A 336 29.22 -11.89 14.68
CA SER A 336 30.64 -11.68 14.37
C SER A 336 30.88 -11.48 12.88
N ALA A 337 30.18 -12.25 12.04
CA ALA A 337 30.22 -12.06 10.59
C ALA A 337 29.63 -10.69 10.19
N ALA A 338 28.45 -10.33 10.69
CA ALA A 338 27.82 -9.03 10.43
C ALA A 338 28.75 -7.86 10.79
N SER A 339 29.35 -7.89 11.98
CA SER A 339 30.30 -6.87 12.45
C SER A 339 31.58 -6.83 11.63
N THR A 340 32.06 -7.99 11.16
CA THR A 340 33.19 -8.05 10.25
C THR A 340 32.87 -7.41 8.91
N LEU A 341 31.78 -7.81 8.26
CA LEU A 341 31.32 -7.26 6.98
C LEU A 341 31.04 -5.75 7.06
N ASN A 342 30.51 -5.27 8.19
CA ASN A 342 30.23 -3.84 8.38
C ASN A 342 31.49 -2.97 8.31
N ARG A 343 32.66 -3.49 8.72
CA ARG A 343 33.95 -2.79 8.61
C ARG A 343 34.44 -2.65 7.17
N TRP A 344 34.03 -3.55 6.27
CA TRP A 344 34.46 -3.58 4.88
C TRP A 344 33.63 -2.69 3.95
N LEU A 345 32.42 -2.31 4.37
CA LEU A 345 31.59 -1.40 3.60
C LEU A 345 31.88 0.06 4.01
N PRO A 346 32.08 0.99 3.07
CA PRO A 346 32.25 2.39 3.41
C PRO A 346 30.97 2.99 4.02
N LEU A 347 31.16 3.90 4.97
CA LEU A 347 30.11 4.83 5.40
C LEU A 347 30.49 6.21 4.86
N PRO A 348 29.78 6.75 3.85
CA PRO A 348 30.15 8.03 3.26
C PRO A 348 30.01 9.16 4.27
N VAL A 349 30.87 10.17 4.17
CA VAL A 349 30.75 11.40 4.97
C VAL A 349 29.57 12.18 4.44
N ARG A 350 28.65 12.54 5.34
CA ARG A 350 27.45 13.29 4.96
C ARG A 350 27.83 14.68 4.46
N SER A 351 27.36 15.01 3.25
CA SER A 351 27.56 16.30 2.58
C SER A 351 26.22 16.85 2.09
N ALA A 352 26.11 18.16 1.95
CA ALA A 352 24.94 18.82 1.37
C ALA A 352 24.78 18.53 -0.14
N ASP A 353 25.87 18.14 -0.82
CA ASP A 353 25.91 17.94 -2.26
C ASP A 353 25.65 16.48 -2.70
N MET A 354 25.20 15.62 -1.79
CA MET A 354 24.92 14.21 -2.08
C MET A 354 23.77 14.06 -3.09
N THR A 355 23.95 13.19 -4.07
CA THR A 355 22.86 12.75 -4.94
C THR A 355 21.81 11.97 -4.14
N GLU A 356 20.60 11.82 -4.70
CA GLU A 356 19.52 11.05 -4.07
C GLU A 356 19.97 9.61 -3.76
N GLN A 357 20.65 8.95 -4.70
CA GLN A 357 21.18 7.59 -4.51
C GLN A 357 22.23 7.50 -3.39
N GLU A 358 23.14 8.48 -3.33
CA GLU A 358 24.13 8.53 -2.24
C GLU A 358 23.46 8.77 -0.89
N SER A 359 22.42 9.62 -0.84
CA SER A 359 21.64 9.86 0.36
C SER A 359 20.88 8.60 0.81
N GLU A 360 20.25 7.87 -0.11
CA GLU A 360 19.57 6.61 0.20
C GLU A 360 20.56 5.58 0.75
N TYR A 361 21.71 5.43 0.09
CA TYR A 361 22.77 4.54 0.52
C TYR A 361 23.29 4.91 1.91
N TYR A 362 23.55 6.20 2.16
CA TYR A 362 24.00 6.70 3.46
C TYR A 362 22.99 6.35 4.57
N VAL A 363 21.70 6.60 4.34
CA VAL A 363 20.66 6.31 5.33
C VAL A 363 20.57 4.81 5.61
N ALA A 364 20.60 3.97 4.57
CA ALA A 364 20.60 2.52 4.74
C ALA A 364 21.87 2.03 5.47
N ARG A 365 23.04 2.59 5.15
CA ARG A 365 24.30 2.27 5.84
C ARG A 365 24.32 2.72 7.30
N ALA A 366 23.72 3.85 7.62
CA ALA A 366 23.64 4.36 8.99
C ALA A 366 22.83 3.42 9.89
N CYS A 367 21.71 2.86 9.39
CA CYS A 367 20.94 1.83 10.10
C CYS A 367 21.81 0.61 10.43
N VAL A 368 22.56 0.12 9.44
CA VAL A 368 23.45 -1.05 9.59
C VAL A 368 24.61 -0.79 10.54
N TRP A 369 25.20 0.40 10.46
CA TRP A 369 26.35 0.76 11.29
C TRP A 369 25.98 0.84 12.77
N TRP A 370 24.84 1.46 13.10
CA TRP A 370 24.37 1.57 14.47
C TRP A 370 24.15 0.18 15.09
N MET A 371 23.47 -0.69 14.36
CA MET A 371 23.16 -2.04 14.82
C MET A 371 24.42 -2.89 15.05
N ALA A 372 25.39 -2.91 14.14
CA ALA A 372 26.60 -3.72 14.30
C ALA A 372 27.57 -3.21 15.40
N VAL A 373 27.36 -1.99 15.91
CA VAL A 373 28.13 -1.40 17.01
C VAL A 373 27.43 -1.62 18.36
N HIS A 374 26.10 -1.81 18.37
CA HIS A 374 25.27 -1.79 19.58
C HIS A 374 24.49 -3.08 19.87
N VAL A 375 24.40 -4.00 18.90
CA VAL A 375 24.00 -5.40 19.09
C VAL A 375 25.27 -6.22 19.31
#